data_AF-A0A8X6RLS8-F1
#
_entry.id   AF-A0A8X6RLS8-F1
#
_cell.length_a   1.000
_cell.length_b   1.000
_cell.length_c   1.000
_cell.angle_alpha   90.00
_cell.angle_beta   90.00
_cell.angle_gamma   90.00
#
_symmetry.space_group_name_H-M   'P 1'
#
loop_
_entity.id
_entity.type
_entity.pdbx_description
1 polymer ?
#
loop_
_entity_poly.entity_id
_entity_poly.type
_entity_poly.pdbx_seq_one_letter_code
_entity_poly.pdbx_strand_id
1 'polypeptide(L)'
;MRTGIYLAVTAKRNRRRTASDLSRQLSSATGTTVSRQIVYRRLRHIGLYVRRPFRCVPLTATHCHLLLTWSREHALWTPQQWSCVMFFDESRFSLQSDSCWTLIWRAPGTRYHQANTIERHRYGGAGWLVWGGIILGSRTDLHVQSVTMTRHIYEDVILEQHVRLFRGSMGADFLFMDANARPHLANIVDECLQSEDITRIDWPAYSLDLNTIEHVWDKLGR
;
A
#
# COMPACT_ATOMS: atom_id res chain seq x y z
N MET A 1 -39.58 -3.50 15.31
CA MET A 1 -38.39 -2.87 14.65
C MET A 1 -38.45 -3.19 13.17
N ARG A 2 -38.50 -2.21 12.25
CA ARG A 2 -38.52 -2.51 10.79
C ARG A 2 -37.21 -3.22 10.42
N THR A 3 -37.29 -4.50 10.05
CA THR A 3 -36.17 -5.40 9.72
C THR A 3 -35.12 -4.79 8.76
N GLY A 4 -35.53 -3.87 7.88
CA GLY A 4 -34.63 -3.14 6.99
C GLY A 4 -33.67 -2.15 7.69
N ILE A 5 -34.13 -1.44 8.73
CA ILE A 5 -33.29 -0.48 9.47
C ILE A 5 -32.24 -1.23 10.29
N TYR A 6 -32.65 -2.34 10.93
CA TYR A 6 -31.74 -3.19 11.69
C TYR A 6 -30.64 -3.80 10.80
N LEU A 7 -30.99 -4.31 9.61
CA LEU A 7 -30.02 -4.80 8.64
C LEU A 7 -29.04 -3.72 8.19
N ALA A 8 -29.53 -2.51 7.90
CA ALA A 8 -28.69 -1.40 7.47
C ALA A 8 -27.70 -0.96 8.56
N VAL A 9 -28.16 -0.84 9.81
CA VAL A 9 -27.30 -0.47 10.94
C VAL A 9 -26.27 -1.57 11.22
N THR A 10 -26.68 -2.83 11.24
CA THR A 10 -25.78 -3.96 11.49
C THR A 10 -24.74 -4.12 10.38
N ALA A 11 -25.14 -3.98 9.10
CA ALA A 11 -24.22 -4.03 7.97
C ALA A 11 -23.26 -2.82 7.95
N LYS A 12 -23.72 -1.61 8.30
CA LYS A 12 -22.84 -0.43 8.39
C LYS A 12 -21.90 -0.49 9.60
N ARG A 13 -22.31 -1.08 10.73
CA ARG A 13 -21.44 -1.27 11.90
C ARG A 13 -20.42 -2.38 11.67
N ASN A 14 -20.83 -3.47 11.02
CA ASN A 14 -20.00 -4.65 10.77
C ASN A 14 -19.88 -4.94 9.27
N ARG A 15 -19.25 -4.03 8.53
CA ARG A 15 -19.20 -4.05 7.06
C ARG A 15 -18.60 -5.32 6.45
N ARG A 16 -17.79 -6.07 7.22
CA ARG A 16 -17.10 -7.30 6.79
C ARG A 16 -17.94 -8.57 6.95
N ARG A 17 -19.11 -8.52 7.62
CA ARG A 17 -19.93 -9.72 7.84
C ARG A 17 -20.50 -10.27 6.55
N THR A 18 -20.46 -11.58 6.42
CA THR A 18 -21.06 -12.25 5.26
C THR A 18 -22.58 -12.11 5.29
N ALA A 19 -23.22 -12.25 4.13
CA ALA A 19 -24.67 -12.28 4.07
C ALA A 19 -25.25 -13.43 4.91
N SER A 20 -24.53 -14.55 5.05
CA SER A 20 -24.92 -15.68 5.90
C SER A 20 -24.90 -15.33 7.38
N ASP A 21 -23.86 -14.61 7.85
CA ASP A 21 -23.76 -14.16 9.24
C ASP A 21 -24.87 -13.15 9.57
N LEU A 22 -25.13 -12.22 8.66
CA LEU A 22 -26.23 -11.26 8.80
C LEU A 22 -27.59 -11.97 8.83
N SER A 23 -27.76 -13.03 8.02
CA SER A 23 -28.95 -13.88 8.04
C SER A 23 -29.16 -14.55 9.39
N ARG A 24 -28.10 -15.15 9.95
CA ARG A 24 -28.13 -15.83 11.24
C ARG A 24 -28.48 -14.84 12.36
N GLN A 25 -27.81 -13.69 12.40
CA GLN A 25 -28.10 -12.64 13.39
C GLN A 25 -29.53 -12.11 13.31
N LEU A 26 -30.04 -11.89 12.10
CA LEU A 26 -31.41 -11.41 11.92
C LEU A 26 -32.43 -12.46 12.33
N SER A 27 -32.16 -13.73 12.04
CA SER A 27 -33.03 -14.85 12.42
C SER A 27 -33.07 -15.00 13.95
N SER A 28 -31.93 -14.92 14.63
CA SER A 28 -31.86 -14.91 16.10
C SER A 28 -32.57 -13.72 16.74
N ALA A 29 -32.52 -12.52 16.12
CA ALA A 29 -33.13 -11.31 16.68
C ALA A 29 -34.64 -11.19 16.41
N THR A 30 -35.15 -11.79 15.33
CA THR A 30 -36.54 -11.63 14.88
C THR A 30 -37.38 -12.89 15.08
N GLY A 31 -36.75 -14.04 15.35
CA GLY A 31 -37.42 -15.35 15.46
C GLY A 31 -37.87 -15.95 14.11
N THR A 32 -37.65 -15.23 13.00
CA THR A 32 -38.04 -15.66 11.65
C THR A 32 -36.83 -16.11 10.85
N THR A 33 -36.91 -17.26 10.19
CA THR A 33 -35.86 -17.74 9.29
C THR A 33 -35.71 -16.81 8.10
N VAL A 34 -34.58 -16.12 7.99
CA VAL A 34 -34.25 -15.28 6.85
C VAL A 34 -33.20 -15.96 5.99
N SER A 35 -33.44 -16.00 4.68
CA SER A 35 -32.47 -16.53 3.72
C SER A 35 -31.45 -15.47 3.30
N ARG A 36 -30.25 -15.94 2.92
CA ARG A 36 -29.17 -15.09 2.41
C ARG A 36 -29.62 -14.20 1.24
N GLN A 37 -30.49 -14.71 0.37
CA GLN A 37 -31.00 -13.96 -0.79
C GLN A 37 -31.85 -12.75 -0.38
N ILE A 38 -32.67 -12.90 0.67
CA ILE A 38 -33.46 -11.79 1.21
C ILE A 38 -32.54 -10.69 1.76
N VAL A 39 -31.47 -11.07 2.47
CA VAL A 39 -30.46 -10.13 2.96
C VAL A 39 -29.83 -9.34 1.80
N TYR A 40 -29.42 -10.01 0.72
CA TYR A 40 -28.90 -9.32 -0.48
C TYR A 40 -29.90 -8.33 -1.09
N ARG A 41 -31.14 -8.78 -1.33
CA ARG A 41 -32.19 -7.93 -1.93
C ARG A 41 -32.46 -6.71 -1.07
N ARG A 42 -32.56 -6.88 0.25
CA ARG A 42 -32.79 -5.77 1.19
C ARG A 42 -31.62 -4.81 1.27
N LEU A 43 -30.37 -5.31 1.34
CA LEU A 43 -29.19 -4.45 1.36
C LEU A 43 -29.04 -3.67 0.05
N ARG A 44 -29.31 -4.29 -1.10
CA ARG A 44 -29.32 -3.62 -2.40
C ARG A 44 -30.38 -2.52 -2.48
N HIS A 45 -31.59 -2.78 -1.97
CA HIS A 45 -32.65 -1.78 -1.91
C HIS A 45 -32.28 -0.56 -1.04
N ILE A 46 -31.39 -0.74 -0.06
CA ILE A 46 -30.89 0.33 0.82
C ILE A 46 -29.58 0.93 0.26
N GLY A 47 -29.19 0.57 -0.95
CA GLY A 47 -28.01 1.10 -1.64
C GLY A 47 -26.67 0.53 -1.14
N LEU A 48 -26.67 -0.59 -0.43
CA LEU A 48 -25.45 -1.27 0.01
C LEU A 48 -25.12 -2.44 -0.91
N TYR A 49 -23.87 -2.46 -1.38
CA TYR A 49 -23.37 -3.49 -2.29
C TYR A 49 -22.12 -4.12 -1.72
N VAL A 50 -21.95 -5.41 -2.02
CA VAL A 50 -20.70 -6.12 -1.76
C VAL A 50 -19.65 -5.61 -2.74
N ARG A 51 -18.56 -5.05 -2.21
CA ARG A 51 -17.45 -4.51 -3.00
C ARG A 51 -16.13 -4.79 -2.30
N ARG A 52 -15.05 -4.77 -3.06
CA ARG A 52 -13.70 -4.76 -2.49
C ARG A 52 -13.47 -3.43 -1.74
N PRO A 53 -12.94 -3.48 -0.51
CA PRO A 53 -12.50 -2.30 0.23
C PRO A 53 -11.28 -1.68 -0.46
N PHE A 54 -11.03 -0.41 -0.18
CA PHE A 54 -9.72 0.17 -0.47
C PHE A 54 -8.74 -0.29 0.61
N ARG A 55 -7.52 -0.69 0.23
CA ARG A 55 -6.47 -1.07 1.18
C ARG A 55 -5.39 0.00 1.14
N CYS A 56 -5.09 0.62 2.27
CA CYS A 56 -3.98 1.56 2.38
C CYS A 56 -3.43 1.53 3.80
N VAL A 57 -2.25 2.12 4.01
CA VAL A 57 -1.75 2.37 5.36
C VAL A 57 -2.53 3.57 5.93
N PRO A 58 -3.02 3.53 7.18
CA PRO A 58 -3.71 4.68 7.77
C PRO A 58 -2.75 5.86 7.90
N LEU A 59 -3.14 7.00 7.34
CA LEU A 59 -2.36 8.24 7.43
C LEU A 59 -2.87 9.06 8.62
N THR A 60 -1.94 9.62 9.39
CA THR A 60 -2.24 10.63 10.41
C THR A 60 -2.45 11.98 9.74
N ALA A 61 -3.08 12.94 10.43
CA ALA A 61 -3.23 14.29 9.90
C ALA A 61 -1.88 14.94 9.53
N THR A 62 -0.84 14.65 10.32
CA THR A 62 0.54 15.09 10.05
C THR A 62 1.08 14.50 8.76
N HIS A 63 0.91 13.19 8.52
CA HIS A 63 1.35 12.57 7.26
C HIS A 63 0.63 13.19 6.06
N CYS A 64 -0.69 13.41 6.16
CA CYS A 64 -1.46 14.05 5.10
C CYS A 64 -0.95 15.47 4.78
N HIS A 65 -0.57 16.24 5.80
CA HIS A 65 -0.03 17.58 5.61
C HIS A 65 1.34 17.53 4.90
N LEU A 66 2.25 16.68 5.36
CA LEU A 66 3.57 16.52 4.75
C LEU A 66 3.48 16.05 3.29
N LEU A 67 2.63 15.05 3.04
CA LEU A 67 2.31 14.57 1.69
C LEU A 67 1.82 15.70 0.78
N LEU A 68 0.85 16.49 1.25
CA LEU A 68 0.27 17.57 0.46
C LEU A 68 1.30 18.68 0.16
N THR A 69 2.11 19.05 1.14
CA THR A 69 3.18 20.04 0.96
C THR A 69 4.19 19.56 -0.06
N TRP A 70 4.69 18.32 0.10
CA TRP A 70 5.64 17.71 -0.82
C TRP A 70 5.07 17.61 -2.24
N SER A 71 3.83 17.14 -2.40
CA SER A 71 3.18 17.06 -3.71
C SER A 71 3.04 18.43 -4.38
N ARG A 72 2.83 19.51 -3.61
CA ARG A 72 2.75 20.88 -4.14
C ARG A 72 4.11 21.39 -4.61
N GLU A 73 5.16 21.12 -3.85
CA GLU A 73 6.54 21.49 -4.19
C GLU A 73 6.99 20.81 -5.49
N HIS A 74 6.59 19.55 -5.68
CA HIS A 74 6.97 18.73 -6.83
C HIS A 74 5.94 18.74 -7.96
N ALA A 75 4.83 19.49 -7.83
CA ALA A 75 3.76 19.54 -8.83
C ALA A 75 4.21 20.16 -10.16
N LEU A 76 5.20 21.06 -10.11
CA LEU A 76 5.73 21.78 -11.27
C LEU A 76 7.00 21.16 -11.85
N TRP A 77 7.42 20.00 -11.32
CA TRP A 77 8.59 19.31 -11.84
C TRP A 77 8.39 18.85 -13.28
N THR A 78 9.41 19.07 -14.10
CA THR A 78 9.44 18.66 -15.50
C THR A 78 9.68 17.16 -15.63
N PRO A 79 9.28 16.54 -16.76
CA PRO A 79 9.59 15.14 -17.04
C PRO A 79 11.10 14.83 -16.98
N GLN A 80 11.95 15.80 -17.33
CA GLN A 80 13.40 15.68 -17.26
C GLN A 80 13.88 15.56 -15.80
N GLN A 81 13.33 16.38 -14.89
CA GLN A 81 13.64 16.25 -13.46
C GLN A 81 13.21 14.89 -12.91
N TRP A 82 12.02 14.41 -13.30
CA TRP A 82 11.57 13.07 -12.92
C TRP A 82 12.40 11.94 -13.55
N SER A 83 13.02 12.17 -14.70
CA SER A 83 13.81 11.15 -15.39
C SER A 83 15.05 10.73 -14.63
N CYS A 84 15.56 11.60 -13.76
CA CYS A 84 16.74 11.34 -12.95
C CYS A 84 16.41 10.73 -11.57
N VAL A 85 15.13 10.57 -11.24
CA VAL A 85 14.69 9.99 -9.96
C VAL A 85 14.61 8.47 -10.06
N MET A 86 15.38 7.78 -9.23
CA MET A 86 15.27 6.33 -9.06
C MET A 86 14.23 6.00 -7.99
N PHE A 87 13.17 5.31 -8.41
CA PHE A 87 12.14 4.78 -7.51
C PHE A 87 12.46 3.34 -7.15
N PHE A 88 12.58 3.01 -5.87
CA PHE A 88 12.71 1.62 -5.43
C PHE A 88 11.80 1.34 -4.23
N ASP A 89 11.56 0.07 -3.95
CA ASP A 89 10.86 -0.39 -2.74
C ASP A 89 11.16 -1.87 -2.47
N GLU A 90 10.92 -2.29 -1.23
CA GLU A 90 10.90 -3.70 -0.85
C GLU A 90 9.47 -4.25 -0.81
N SER A 91 9.13 -5.12 -1.78
CA SER A 91 7.85 -5.84 -1.79
C SER A 91 8.00 -7.27 -1.25
N ARG A 92 7.03 -7.73 -0.47
CA ARG A 92 6.98 -9.14 0.00
C ARG A 92 6.08 -9.96 -0.91
N PHE A 93 6.58 -11.09 -1.40
CA PHE A 93 5.84 -12.09 -2.14
C PHE A 93 5.65 -13.34 -1.28
N SER A 94 4.40 -13.69 -0.98
CA SER A 94 4.06 -14.87 -0.19
C SER A 94 3.32 -15.92 -1.03
N LEU A 95 3.65 -17.20 -0.81
CA LEU A 95 2.92 -18.32 -1.43
C LEU A 95 1.52 -18.48 -0.82
N GLN A 96 1.36 -18.09 0.45
CA GLN A 96 0.03 -17.86 1.02
C GLN A 96 -0.48 -16.53 0.47
N SER A 97 -1.49 -16.60 -0.39
CA SER A 97 -2.23 -15.38 -0.75
C SER A 97 -2.75 -14.75 0.54
N ASP A 98 -2.54 -13.45 0.73
CA ASP A 98 -3.34 -12.62 1.64
C ASP A 98 -4.79 -12.66 1.16
N SER A 99 -5.47 -13.78 1.44
CA SER A 99 -6.65 -14.24 0.70
C SER A 99 -7.56 -13.04 0.37
N CYS A 100 -7.52 -12.68 -0.91
CA CYS A 100 -7.93 -11.39 -1.48
C CYS A 100 -9.46 -11.24 -1.54
N TRP A 101 -10.15 -11.89 -0.61
CA TRP A 101 -11.59 -12.10 -0.56
C TRP A 101 -12.27 -11.30 0.53
N THR A 102 -11.58 -10.34 1.15
CA THR A 102 -12.26 -9.41 2.06
C THR A 102 -13.19 -8.52 1.25
N LEU A 103 -14.49 -8.79 1.33
CA LEU A 103 -15.53 -7.95 0.75
C LEU A 103 -16.24 -7.19 1.87
N ILE A 104 -16.63 -5.96 1.57
CA ILE A 104 -17.38 -5.12 2.49
C ILE A 104 -18.70 -4.65 1.88
N TRP A 105 -19.70 -4.43 2.72
CA TRP A 105 -20.92 -3.73 2.36
C TRP A 105 -20.67 -2.23 2.35
N ARG A 106 -20.74 -1.60 1.17
CA ARG A 106 -20.61 -0.14 1.04
C ARG A 106 -21.53 0.43 -0.04
N ALA A 107 -21.80 1.73 0.10
CA ALA A 107 -22.55 2.48 -0.89
C ALA A 107 -21.65 2.84 -2.10
N PRO A 108 -22.23 3.06 -3.29
CA PRO A 108 -21.52 3.64 -4.43
C PRO A 108 -20.87 4.99 -4.05
N GLY A 109 -19.76 5.36 -4.70
CA GLY A 109 -19.03 6.60 -4.42
C GLY A 109 -18.21 6.59 -3.11
N THR A 110 -18.52 5.72 -2.14
CA THR A 110 -17.89 5.78 -0.81
C THR A 110 -16.55 5.03 -0.69
N ARG A 111 -15.82 4.81 -1.80
CA ARG A 111 -14.63 3.93 -1.83
C ARG A 111 -13.55 4.31 -0.81
N TYR A 112 -13.26 5.59 -0.70
CA TYR A 112 -12.13 6.13 0.07
C TYR A 112 -12.52 6.62 1.47
N HIS A 113 -13.77 6.44 1.91
CA HIS A 113 -14.11 6.74 3.30
C HIS A 113 -13.34 5.81 4.22
N GLN A 114 -12.75 6.36 5.29
CA GLN A 114 -11.97 5.62 6.29
C GLN A 114 -12.69 4.35 6.79
N ALA A 115 -14.01 4.43 6.98
CA ALA A 115 -14.82 3.29 7.44
C ALA A 115 -14.95 2.13 6.43
N ASN A 116 -14.57 2.35 5.16
CA ASN A 116 -14.54 1.39 4.07
C ASN A 116 -13.11 1.00 3.64
N THR A 117 -12.12 1.58 4.31
CA THR A 117 -10.70 1.27 4.12
C THR A 117 -10.29 0.15 5.06
N ILE A 118 -9.42 -0.73 4.59
CA ILE A 118 -8.77 -1.74 5.43
C ILE A 118 -7.30 -1.39 5.48
N GLU A 119 -6.74 -1.39 6.68
CA GLU A 119 -5.31 -1.20 6.87
C GLU A 119 -4.56 -2.32 6.16
N ARG A 120 -3.65 -1.94 5.28
CA ARG A 120 -2.67 -2.88 4.75
C ARG A 120 -1.69 -3.16 5.89
N HIS A 121 -1.85 -4.31 6.57
CA HIS A 121 -0.87 -4.73 7.57
C HIS A 121 0.48 -4.88 6.88
N ARG A 122 1.49 -4.21 7.43
CA ARG A 122 2.88 -4.39 7.06
C ARG A 122 3.34 -5.73 7.62
N TYR A 123 3.46 -6.72 6.73
CA TYR A 123 4.19 -7.98 6.92
C TYR A 123 3.63 -8.91 8.02
N GLY A 124 2.81 -9.88 7.60
CA GLY A 124 2.48 -11.07 8.40
C GLY A 124 2.62 -12.32 7.55
N GLY A 125 3.25 -13.38 8.08
CA GLY A 125 3.39 -14.68 7.41
C GLY A 125 4.74 -14.90 6.71
N ALA A 126 4.98 -16.13 6.24
CA ALA A 126 6.17 -16.53 5.50
C ALA A 126 6.11 -16.05 4.04
N GLY A 127 7.22 -15.51 3.52
CA GLY A 127 7.32 -14.93 2.19
C GLY A 127 8.73 -14.42 1.90
N TRP A 128 9.00 -14.20 0.61
CA TRP A 128 10.26 -13.68 0.11
C TRP A 128 10.18 -12.16 0.02
N LEU A 129 11.21 -11.46 0.50
CA LEU A 129 11.38 -10.05 0.27
C LEU A 129 12.04 -9.87 -1.09
N VAL A 130 11.48 -9.03 -1.94
CA VAL A 130 12.01 -8.71 -3.25
C VAL A 130 12.22 -7.21 -3.29
N TRP A 131 13.47 -6.81 -3.49
CA TRP A 131 13.85 -5.44 -3.76
C TRP A 131 13.98 -5.23 -5.26
N GLY A 132 13.60 -4.06 -5.73
CA GLY A 132 13.83 -3.64 -7.10
C GLY A 132 13.77 -2.12 -7.19
N GLY A 133 14.39 -1.58 -8.24
CA GLY A 133 14.39 -0.16 -8.57
C GLY A 133 14.05 0.06 -10.04
N ILE A 134 13.40 1.17 -10.33
CA ILE A 134 13.08 1.65 -11.66
C ILE A 134 13.50 3.11 -11.80
N ILE A 135 13.95 3.46 -12.99
CA ILE A 135 14.25 4.84 -13.38
C ILE A 135 13.75 5.03 -14.82
N LEU A 136 13.58 6.26 -15.29
CA LEU A 136 13.03 6.46 -16.63
C LEU A 136 13.95 5.81 -17.68
N GLY A 137 13.40 4.86 -18.44
CA GLY A 137 14.13 4.14 -19.49
C GLY A 137 15.00 2.97 -19.01
N SER A 138 15.08 2.68 -17.70
CA SER A 138 15.86 1.56 -17.18
C SER A 138 15.28 0.95 -15.90
N ARG A 139 15.85 -0.16 -15.45
CA ARG A 139 15.49 -0.85 -14.20
C ARG A 139 16.68 -1.58 -13.62
N THR A 140 16.64 -1.83 -12.32
CA THR A 140 17.57 -2.76 -11.69
C THR A 140 17.15 -4.20 -11.98
N ASP A 141 18.05 -5.12 -11.67
CA ASP A 141 17.66 -6.49 -11.40
C ASP A 141 16.92 -6.59 -10.07
N LEU A 142 16.11 -7.64 -9.95
CA LEU A 142 15.36 -7.93 -8.73
C LEU A 142 16.25 -8.68 -7.76
N HIS A 143 16.43 -8.13 -6.56
CA HIS A 143 17.13 -8.80 -5.49
C HIS A 143 16.14 -9.55 -4.61
N VAL A 144 16.25 -10.88 -4.55
CA VAL A 144 15.34 -11.74 -3.78
C VAL A 144 16.03 -12.26 -2.53
N GLN A 145 15.39 -12.06 -1.39
CA GLN A 145 15.92 -12.35 -0.07
C GLN A 145 14.89 -13.09 0.79
N SER A 146 15.33 -14.10 1.53
CA SER A 146 14.48 -14.88 2.45
C SER A 146 14.43 -14.32 3.88
N VAL A 147 15.37 -13.44 4.25
CA VAL A 147 15.50 -12.88 5.61
C VAL A 147 15.00 -11.43 5.69
N THR A 148 14.84 -10.89 6.90
CA THR A 148 14.48 -9.48 7.08
C THR A 148 15.60 -8.56 6.59
N MET A 149 15.27 -7.49 5.86
CA MET A 149 16.25 -6.49 5.43
C MET A 149 16.86 -5.81 6.66
N THR A 150 18.18 -5.92 6.81
CA THR A 150 18.95 -5.23 7.85
C THR A 150 19.78 -4.11 7.22
N ARG A 151 20.23 -3.15 8.02
CA ARG A 151 21.03 -2.01 7.51
C ARG A 151 22.29 -2.42 6.74
N HIS A 152 23.00 -3.47 7.19
CA HIS A 152 24.23 -3.93 6.52
C HIS A 152 23.92 -4.65 5.20
N ILE A 153 22.86 -5.46 5.15
CA ILE A 153 22.41 -6.07 3.87
C ILE A 153 22.00 -4.97 2.90
N TYR A 154 21.32 -3.93 3.40
CA TYR A 154 20.91 -2.81 2.58
C TYR A 154 22.10 -2.05 1.98
N GLU A 155 23.13 -1.79 2.77
CA GLU A 155 24.36 -1.18 2.28
C GLU A 155 25.10 -2.08 1.27
N ASP A 156 25.54 -3.28 1.71
CA ASP A 156 26.42 -4.17 0.94
C ASP A 156 25.78 -4.69 -0.36
N VAL A 157 24.45 -4.84 -0.36
CA VAL A 157 23.73 -5.46 -1.48
C VAL A 157 22.97 -4.42 -2.28
N ILE A 158 22.26 -3.51 -1.63
CA ILE A 158 21.40 -2.58 -2.35
C ILE A 158 22.20 -1.37 -2.84
N LEU A 159 22.86 -0.66 -1.92
CA LEU A 159 23.58 0.56 -2.29
C LEU A 159 24.78 0.25 -3.19
N GLU A 160 25.65 -0.66 -2.75
CA GLU A 160 26.89 -0.94 -3.46
C GLU A 160 26.67 -1.61 -4.83
N GLN A 161 25.79 -2.60 -4.91
CA GLN A 161 25.64 -3.39 -6.14
C GLN A 161 24.66 -2.79 -7.13
N HIS A 162 23.63 -2.09 -6.65
CA HIS A 162 22.56 -1.59 -7.53
C HIS A 162 22.62 -0.07 -7.68
N VAL A 163 22.61 0.69 -6.58
CA VAL A 163 22.49 2.16 -6.65
C VAL A 163 23.74 2.79 -7.25
N ARG A 164 24.92 2.33 -6.85
CA ARG A 164 26.21 2.84 -7.35
C ARG A 164 26.36 2.75 -8.88
N LEU A 165 25.88 1.66 -9.48
CA LEU A 165 25.91 1.46 -10.93
C LEU A 165 25.08 2.54 -11.67
N PHE A 166 23.91 2.89 -11.12
CA PHE A 166 23.07 3.95 -11.68
C PHE A 166 23.67 5.33 -11.47
N ARG A 167 24.28 5.59 -10.30
CA ARG A 167 24.99 6.85 -10.07
C ARG A 167 26.14 7.07 -11.07
N GLY A 168 26.90 6.02 -11.38
CA GLY A 168 27.99 6.07 -12.36
C GLY A 168 27.52 6.35 -13.79
N SER A 169 26.31 5.91 -14.16
CA SER A 169 25.76 6.13 -15.51
C SER A 169 25.01 7.45 -15.67
N MET A 170 24.27 7.88 -14.64
CA MET A 170 23.45 9.09 -14.68
C MET A 170 24.23 10.36 -14.32
N GLY A 171 25.35 10.25 -13.60
CA GLY A 171 26.11 11.42 -13.17
C GLY A 171 25.40 12.22 -12.08
N ALA A 172 25.79 13.49 -11.93
CA ALA A 172 25.44 14.33 -10.76
C ALA A 172 23.94 14.63 -10.62
N ASP A 173 23.17 14.46 -11.70
CA ASP A 173 21.73 14.70 -11.69
C ASP A 173 20.94 13.54 -11.06
N PHE A 174 21.59 12.42 -10.72
CA PHE A 174 20.96 11.25 -10.12
C PHE A 174 20.34 11.56 -8.75
N LEU A 175 19.04 11.31 -8.64
CA LEU A 175 18.28 11.46 -7.40
C LEU A 175 17.84 10.10 -6.87
N PHE A 176 18.16 9.84 -5.62
CA PHE A 176 17.82 8.62 -4.93
C PHE A 176 16.55 8.81 -4.09
N MET A 177 15.48 8.07 -4.40
CA MET A 177 14.23 8.11 -3.64
C MET A 177 14.05 6.84 -2.81
N ASP A 178 13.89 7.00 -1.50
CA ASP A 178 13.62 5.90 -0.59
C ASP A 178 12.40 6.13 0.32
N ALA A 179 11.88 5.03 0.87
CA ALA A 179 10.63 5.04 1.64
C ALA A 179 10.80 5.47 3.11
N ASN A 180 11.98 5.99 3.49
CA ASN A 180 12.34 6.31 4.88
C ASN A 180 12.07 5.15 5.87
N ALA A 181 12.31 3.91 5.44
CA ALA A 181 12.19 2.77 6.34
C ALA A 181 13.32 2.80 7.38
N ARG A 182 13.12 2.17 8.55
CA ARG A 182 14.11 2.18 9.64
C ARG A 182 15.53 1.79 9.20
N PRO A 183 15.75 0.78 8.34
CA PRO A 183 17.09 0.46 7.85
C PRO A 183 17.71 1.55 6.97
N HIS A 184 16.89 2.29 6.21
CA HIS A 184 17.31 3.38 5.31
C HIS A 184 17.72 4.66 6.07
N LEU A 185 17.26 4.80 7.32
CA LEU A 185 17.58 5.93 8.20
C LEU A 185 18.79 5.66 9.11
N ALA A 186 19.53 4.58 8.85
CA ALA A 186 20.73 4.28 9.62
C ALA A 186 21.89 5.17 9.15
N ASN A 187 22.70 5.69 10.08
CA ASN A 187 23.86 6.55 9.75
C ASN A 187 24.77 5.95 8.67
N ILE A 188 24.94 4.63 8.67
CA ILE A 188 25.77 3.92 7.71
C ILE A 188 25.27 4.08 6.25
N VAL A 189 23.95 4.16 6.07
CA VAL A 189 23.32 4.43 4.77
C VAL A 189 23.60 5.87 4.35
N ASP A 190 23.46 6.83 5.27
CA ASP A 190 23.73 8.25 4.98
C ASP A 190 25.22 8.48 4.66
N GLU A 191 26.14 7.83 5.39
CA GLU A 191 27.58 7.86 5.13
C GLU A 191 27.91 7.28 3.75
N CYS A 192 27.29 6.15 3.38
CA CYS A 192 27.45 5.54 2.06
C CYS A 192 26.97 6.48 0.94
N LEU A 193 25.76 7.04 1.05
CA LEU A 193 25.21 7.98 0.07
C LEU A 193 26.07 9.24 -0.10
N GLN A 194 26.61 9.78 1.00
CA GLN A 194 27.52 10.92 0.96
C GLN A 194 28.85 10.58 0.29
N SER A 195 29.40 9.39 0.54
CA SER A 195 30.67 8.96 -0.04
C SER A 195 30.60 8.80 -1.57
N GLU A 196 29.43 8.46 -2.10
CA GLU A 196 29.18 8.30 -3.53
C GLU A 196 28.58 9.56 -4.20
N ASP A 197 28.51 10.69 -3.46
CA ASP A 197 27.93 11.96 -3.93
C ASP A 197 26.50 11.77 -4.50
N ILE A 198 25.68 11.00 -3.79
CA ILE A 198 24.30 10.68 -4.16
C ILE A 198 23.37 11.61 -3.39
N THR A 199 22.58 12.40 -4.12
CA THR A 199 21.54 13.24 -3.51
C THR A 199 20.28 12.42 -3.26
N ARG A 200 19.85 12.37 -2.00
CA ARG A 200 18.57 11.79 -1.59
C ARG A 200 17.47 12.83 -1.74
N ILE A 201 16.36 12.46 -2.36
CA ILE A 201 15.16 13.31 -2.39
C ILE A 201 14.45 13.19 -1.04
N ASP A 202 14.04 14.33 -0.47
CA ASP A 202 13.17 14.32 0.69
C ASP A 202 11.86 13.63 0.31
N TRP A 203 11.49 12.56 1.02
CA TRP A 203 10.28 11.78 0.71
C TRP A 203 9.34 11.70 1.92
N PRO A 204 8.05 12.02 1.80
CA PRO A 204 7.14 11.88 2.93
C PRO A 204 6.97 10.40 3.32
N ALA A 205 6.98 10.11 4.62
CA ALA A 205 6.72 8.75 5.10
C ALA A 205 5.29 8.29 4.75
N TYR A 206 5.11 6.99 4.54
CA TYR A 206 3.81 6.35 4.23
C TYR A 206 3.19 6.70 2.87
N SER A 207 4.01 7.11 1.91
CA SER A 207 3.59 7.60 0.59
C SER A 207 3.72 6.53 -0.50
N LEU A 208 3.22 5.32 -0.24
CA LEU A 208 3.29 4.23 -1.22
C LEU A 208 2.54 4.57 -2.51
N ASP A 209 1.46 5.34 -2.43
CA ASP A 209 0.71 5.81 -3.60
C ASP A 209 1.50 6.75 -4.52
N LEU A 210 2.57 7.38 -4.02
CA LEU A 210 3.46 8.24 -4.81
C LEU A 210 4.67 7.48 -5.36
N ASN A 211 4.94 6.26 -4.89
CA ASN A 211 6.06 5.47 -5.36
C ASN A 211 5.67 4.66 -6.61
N THR A 212 6.18 5.05 -7.77
CA THR A 212 5.85 4.45 -9.07
C THR A 212 6.07 2.94 -9.13
N ILE A 213 7.06 2.40 -8.37
CA ILE A 213 7.35 0.96 -8.38
C ILE A 213 6.22 0.12 -7.77
N GLU A 214 5.36 0.71 -6.92
CA GLU A 214 4.21 0.03 -6.33
C GLU A 214 3.24 -0.47 -7.42
N HIS A 215 3.11 0.27 -8.53
CA HIS A 215 2.32 -0.15 -9.68
C HIS A 215 2.95 -1.34 -10.43
N VAL A 216 4.29 -1.44 -10.43
CA VAL A 216 5.01 -2.58 -11.01
C VAL A 216 4.78 -3.81 -10.14
N TRP A 217 4.89 -3.67 -8.82
CA TRP A 217 4.63 -4.77 -7.90
C TRP A 217 3.19 -5.30 -8.00
N ASP A 218 2.21 -4.41 -8.12
CA ASP A 218 0.81 -4.81 -8.31
C ASP A 218 0.60 -5.60 -9.61
N LYS A 219 1.34 -5.31 -10.68
CA LYS A 219 1.33 -6.09 -11.92
C LYS A 219 2.02 -7.45 -11.76
N LEU A 220 3.05 -7.53 -10.92
CA LEU A 220 3.75 -8.78 -10.59
C LEU A 220 2.96 -9.68 -9.63
N GLY A 221 1.86 -9.20 -9.05
CA GLY A 221 0.94 -10.02 -8.28
C GLY A 221 1.36 -10.25 -6.83
N ARG A 222 2.04 -9.26 -6.22
CA ARG A 222 2.32 -9.25 -4.78
C ARG A 222 1.06 -9.38 -3.90
#